data_AF-A0A924S9Y7-F1
#
_entry.id   AF-A0A924S9Y7-F1
#
_cell.length_a   1.000
_cell.length_b   1.000
_cell.length_c   1.000
_cell.angle_alpha   90.00
_cell.angle_beta   90.00
_cell.angle_gamma   90.00
#
_symmetry.space_group_name_H-M   'P 1'
#
loop_
_entity.id
_entity.type
_entity.pdbx_description
1 polymer ?
#
loop_
_entity_poly.entity_id
_entity_poly.type
_entity_poly.pdbx_seq_one_letter_code
_entity_poly.pdbx_strand_id
1 'polypeptide(L)'
;MEPMYLTDVETHNGTGPRADAIEQMRAAGVPVPQIMHLFAFKPDRTDHLAAFTQGVMRGPSPLPPGQRELIAALTSKLNQCLF
;
A
#
# COMPACT_ATOMS: atom_id res chain seq x y z
N MET A 1 -4.74 12.53 -8.25
CA MET A 1 -4.63 11.09 -8.56
C MET A 1 -5.89 10.74 -9.32
N GLU A 2 -5.81 9.96 -10.39
CA GLU A 2 -7.04 9.51 -11.07
C GLU A 2 -7.89 8.64 -10.12
N PRO A 3 -9.22 8.57 -10.29
CA PRO A 3 -10.06 7.67 -9.52
C PRO A 3 -9.71 6.20 -9.74
N MET A 4 -9.99 5.34 -8.76
CA MET A 4 -9.81 3.90 -8.94
C MET A 4 -10.91 3.33 -9.84
N TYR A 5 -10.59 2.31 -10.64
CA TYR A 5 -11.62 1.49 -11.32
C TYR A 5 -12.51 0.72 -10.34
N LEU A 6 -12.03 0.51 -9.10
CA LEU A 6 -12.75 -0.19 -8.03
C LEU A 6 -13.44 0.82 -7.10
N THR A 7 -14.50 1.46 -7.57
CA THR A 7 -15.20 2.52 -6.83
C THR A 7 -15.69 2.08 -5.45
N ASP A 8 -16.18 0.84 -5.33
CA ASP A 8 -16.64 0.29 -4.04
C ASP A 8 -15.50 0.15 -3.02
N VAL A 9 -14.26 -0.04 -3.49
CA VAL A 9 -13.08 -0.12 -2.63
C VAL A 9 -12.63 1.29 -2.22
N GLU A 10 -12.58 2.23 -3.17
CA GLU A 10 -12.15 3.61 -2.94
C GLU A 10 -13.08 4.37 -1.99
N THR A 11 -14.39 4.12 -2.09
CA THR A 11 -15.42 4.79 -1.28
C THR A 11 -15.73 4.07 0.03
N HIS A 12 -15.12 2.91 0.29
CA HIS A 12 -15.33 2.18 1.53
C HIS A 12 -14.72 2.93 2.71
N ASN A 13 -15.55 3.38 3.65
CA ASN A 13 -15.09 4.16 4.80
C ASN A 13 -14.41 3.31 5.90
N GLY A 14 -14.45 1.98 5.81
CA GLY A 14 -13.68 1.06 6.65
C GLY A 14 -13.82 1.28 8.16
N THR A 15 -13.01 0.56 8.94
CA THR A 15 -12.81 0.83 10.37
C THR A 15 -11.38 0.47 10.75
N GLY A 16 -10.86 1.13 11.79
CA GLY A 16 -9.55 0.84 12.36
C GLY A 16 -8.42 1.69 11.77
N PRO A 17 -7.15 1.41 12.14
CA PRO A 17 -6.05 2.37 11.99
C PRO A 17 -5.81 2.85 10.55
N ARG A 18 -6.07 2.01 9.55
CA ARG A 18 -5.92 2.37 8.13
C ARG A 18 -7.02 3.28 7.63
N ALA A 19 -8.27 3.06 8.06
CA ALA A 19 -9.38 3.95 7.74
C ALA A 19 -9.15 5.32 8.37
N ASP A 20 -8.71 5.36 9.63
CA ASP A 20 -8.37 6.59 10.34
C ASP A 20 -7.25 7.37 9.62
N ALA A 21 -6.21 6.67 9.14
CA ALA A 21 -5.13 7.29 8.38
C ALA A 21 -5.61 7.88 7.04
N ILE A 22 -6.49 7.19 6.31
CA ILE A 22 -7.08 7.70 5.06
C ILE A 22 -7.86 8.99 5.34
N GLU A 23 -8.69 9.02 6.38
CA GLU A 23 -9.46 10.20 6.75
C GLU A 23 -8.56 11.37 7.17
N GLN A 24 -7.49 11.12 7.91
CA GLN A 24 -6.50 12.15 8.25
C GLN A 24 -5.82 12.75 7.00
N MET A 25 -5.44 11.91 6.04
CA MET A 25 -4.84 12.37 4.78
C MET A 25 -5.83 13.21 3.96
N ARG A 26 -7.10 12.77 3.87
CA ARG A 26 -8.18 13.53 3.22
C ARG A 26 -8.40 14.88 3.89
N ALA A 27 -8.49 14.92 5.23
CA ALA A 27 -8.65 16.14 6.00
C ALA A 27 -7.46 17.10 5.83
N ALA A 28 -6.25 16.58 5.65
CA ALA A 28 -5.05 17.34 5.37
C ALA A 28 -4.91 17.80 3.91
N GLY A 29 -5.81 17.38 3.01
CA GLY A 29 -5.73 17.68 1.58
C GLY A 29 -4.57 16.98 0.86
N VAL A 30 -4.02 15.91 1.45
CA VAL A 30 -2.92 15.12 0.86
C VAL A 30 -3.49 13.96 0.05
N PRO A 31 -3.02 13.71 -1.18
CA PRO A 31 -3.47 12.57 -1.97
C PRO A 31 -3.25 11.24 -1.24
N VAL A 32 -4.30 10.43 -1.13
CA VAL A 32 -4.23 9.08 -0.57
C VAL A 32 -3.66 8.13 -1.62
N PRO A 33 -2.56 7.40 -1.35
CA PRO A 33 -2.08 6.34 -2.23
C PRO A 33 -3.17 5.28 -2.41
N GLN A 34 -3.53 4.97 -3.66
CA GLN A 34 -4.66 4.08 -3.96
C GLN A 34 -4.57 2.69 -3.28
N ILE A 35 -3.35 2.19 -3.06
CA ILE A 35 -3.14 0.91 -2.34
C ILE A 35 -3.70 0.92 -0.91
N MET A 36 -3.79 2.09 -0.26
CA MET A 36 -4.34 2.19 1.09
C MET A 36 -5.82 1.81 1.15
N HIS A 37 -6.59 2.13 0.11
CA HIS A 37 -8.00 1.72 0.03
C HIS A 37 -8.15 0.20 0.02
N LEU A 38 -7.29 -0.51 -0.74
CA LEU A 38 -7.27 -1.98 -0.76
C LEU A 38 -6.94 -2.56 0.62
N PHE A 39 -6.00 -1.94 1.35
CA PHE A 39 -5.58 -2.38 2.67
C PHE A 39 -6.62 -2.08 3.76
N ALA A 40 -7.40 -1.01 3.62
CA ALA A 40 -8.52 -0.71 4.50
C ALA A 40 -9.74 -1.60 4.22
N PHE A 41 -9.91 -2.06 2.97
CA PHE A 41 -11.06 -2.89 2.55
C PHE A 41 -10.99 -4.35 3.02
N LYS A 42 -9.79 -4.93 3.17
CA LYS A 42 -9.58 -6.33 3.62
C LYS A 42 -8.44 -6.44 4.65
N PRO A 43 -8.62 -5.90 5.87
CA PRO A 43 -7.55 -5.87 6.88
C PRO A 43 -7.08 -7.27 7.29
N ASP A 44 -8.01 -8.25 7.35
CA ASP A 44 -7.75 -9.66 7.67
C ASP A 44 -6.64 -10.31 6.81
N ARG A 45 -6.44 -9.82 5.58
CA ARG A 45 -5.41 -10.31 4.65
C ARG A 45 -4.24 -9.35 4.54
N THR A 46 -4.55 -8.06 4.50
CA THR A 46 -3.57 -7.02 4.17
C THR A 46 -2.73 -6.58 5.37
N ASP A 47 -3.12 -6.91 6.61
CA ASP A 47 -2.25 -6.80 7.79
C ASP A 47 -1.06 -7.76 7.71
N HIS A 48 -1.31 -9.02 7.37
CA HIS A 48 -0.25 -10.01 7.19
C HIS A 48 0.65 -9.65 6.01
N LEU A 49 0.09 -9.16 4.90
CA LEU A 49 0.86 -8.67 3.77
C LEU A 49 1.75 -7.49 4.15
N ALA A 50 1.21 -6.49 4.87
CA ALA A 50 1.98 -5.34 5.34
C ALA A 50 3.16 -5.75 6.23
N ALA A 51 2.91 -6.66 7.18
CA ALA A 51 3.94 -7.18 8.08
C ALA A 51 5.04 -7.91 7.31
N PHE A 52 4.67 -8.74 6.32
CA PHE A 52 5.61 -9.42 5.44
C PHE A 52 6.46 -8.42 4.64
N THR A 53 5.82 -7.45 3.97
CA THR A 53 6.52 -6.41 3.20
C THR A 53 7.47 -5.60 4.08
N GLN A 54 7.07 -5.25 5.30
CA GLN A 54 7.93 -4.55 6.26
C GLN A 54 9.17 -5.38 6.61
N GLY A 55 8.99 -6.67 6.90
CA GLY A 55 10.08 -7.59 7.20
C GLY A 55 11.05 -7.72 6.03
N VAL A 56 10.53 -7.96 4.83
CA VAL A 56 11.35 -8.17 3.63
C VAL A 56 12.08 -6.88 3.21
N MET A 57 11.39 -5.73 3.19
CA MET A 57 11.94 -4.50 2.62
C MET A 57 12.76 -3.67 3.62
N ARG A 58 12.50 -3.78 4.92
CA ARG A 58 13.09 -2.91 5.95
C ARG A 58 13.70 -3.66 7.13
N GLY A 59 13.43 -4.97 7.27
CA GLY A 59 14.06 -5.80 8.31
C GLY A 59 15.55 -6.11 8.05
N PRO A 60 16.22 -6.78 9.01
CA PRO A 60 17.62 -7.21 8.86
C PRO A 60 17.83 -8.06 7.62
N SER A 61 18.86 -7.75 6.84
CA SER A 61 19.18 -8.43 5.59
C SER A 61 20.64 -8.16 5.20
N PRO A 62 21.33 -9.09 4.51
CA PRO A 62 22.60 -8.79 3.86
C PRO A 62 22.45 -7.81 2.68
N LEU A 63 21.21 -7.59 2.19
CA LEU A 63 20.91 -6.66 1.11
C LEU A 63 20.54 -5.28 1.68
N PRO A 64 21.24 -4.20 1.28
CA PRO A 64 20.83 -2.83 1.62
C PRO A 64 19.39 -2.53 1.14
N PRO A 65 18.66 -1.62 1.82
CA PRO A 65 17.31 -1.22 1.41
C PRO A 65 17.19 -0.87 -0.08
N GLY A 66 18.13 -0.09 -0.62
CA GLY A 66 18.12 0.30 -2.03
C GLY A 66 18.22 -0.88 -3.01
N GLN A 67 18.95 -1.96 -2.67
CA GLN A 67 19.00 -3.16 -3.53
C GLN A 67 17.68 -3.92 -3.51
N ARG A 68 16.98 -3.93 -2.38
CA ARG A 68 15.65 -4.55 -2.27
C ARG A 68 14.62 -3.78 -3.09
N GLU A 69 14.66 -2.45 -3.06
CA GLU A 69 13.83 -1.60 -3.91
C GLU A 69 14.16 -1.79 -5.41
N LEU A 70 15.45 -1.94 -5.77
CA LEU A 70 15.84 -2.23 -7.16
C LEU A 70 15.25 -3.56 -7.65
N ILE A 71 15.30 -4.61 -6.84
CA ILE A 71 14.67 -5.90 -7.15
C ILE A 71 13.16 -5.71 -7.35
N ALA A 72 12.49 -5.06 -6.39
CA ALA A 72 11.05 -4.80 -6.46
C ALA A 72 10.69 -4.04 -7.74
N ALA A 73 11.35 -2.93 -8.04
CA ALA A 73 11.11 -2.11 -9.23
C ALA A 73 11.34 -2.89 -10.54
N LEU A 74 12.42 -3.67 -10.63
CA LEU A 74 12.69 -4.51 -11.80
C LEU A 74 11.59 -5.56 -11.99
N THR A 75 11.21 -6.27 -10.93
CA THR A 75 10.15 -7.29 -11.01
C THR A 75 8.79 -6.69 -11.36
N SER A 76 8.44 -5.53 -10.80
CA SER A 76 7.20 -4.82 -11.13
C SER A 76 7.18 -4.40 -12.59
N LYS A 77 8.29 -3.88 -13.13
CA LYS A 77 8.42 -3.53 -14.55
C LYS A 77 8.21 -4.74 -15.46
N LEU A 78 8.84 -5.88 -15.13
CA LEU A 78 8.70 -7.11 -15.89
C LEU A 78 7.26 -7.66 -15.86
N ASN A 79 6.57 -7.47 -14.74
CA ASN A 79 5.16 -7.84 -14.59
C ASN A 79 4.18 -6.77 -15.09
N GLN A 80 4.67 -5.68 -15.70
CA GLN A 80 3.85 -4.55 -16.15
C GLN A 80 2.93 -4.00 -15.04
N CYS A 81 3.41 -4.04 -13.80
CA CYS A 81 2.69 -3.55 -12.64
C CYS A 81 2.85 -2.03 -12.56
N LEU A 82 1.92 -1.32 -13.18
CA LEU A 82 1.80 0.14 -13.14
C LEU A 82 1.00 0.48 -11.88
N PHE A 83 1.69 0.91 -10.82
CA PHE A 83 1.09 1.40 -9.58
C PHE A 83 1.11 2.92 -9.54
#